data_AF-A0A2P4S3V3-F1
#
_entry.id   AF-A0A2P4S3V3-F1
#
_cell.length_a   1.000
_cell.length_b   1.000
_cell.length_c   1.000
_cell.angle_alpha   90.00
_cell.angle_beta   90.00
_cell.angle_gamma   90.00
#
_symmetry.space_group_name_H-M   'P 1'
#
loop_
_entity.id
_entity.type
_entity.pdbx_description
1 polymer ?
#
loop_
_entity_poly.entity_id
_entity_poly.type
_entity_poly.pdbx_seq_one_letter_code
_entity_poly.pdbx_strand_id
1 'polypeptide(L)' 'MGQTTVNQQEGQVTVEERNTFQTTCTYQTPYGSGLFWYQQKQGQAPQLVTYQAAAGPKHNGRFTTWLNTTAK' A
#
# COMPACT_ATOMS: atom_id res chain seq x y z
N MET A 1 -14.79 8.28 19.35
CA MET A 1 -14.58 7.10 18.49
C MET A 1 -13.91 7.58 17.21
N GLY A 2 -12.70 7.09 16.90
CA GLY A 2 -11.89 7.61 15.80
C GLY A 2 -12.15 6.90 14.47
N GLN A 3 -12.28 7.64 13.38
CA GLN A 3 -12.51 7.10 12.03
C GLN A 3 -11.18 6.84 11.32
N THR A 4 -11.07 5.71 10.63
CA THR A 4 -9.98 5.44 9.68
C THR A 4 -10.50 5.66 8.26
N THR A 5 -9.78 6.44 7.46
CA THR A 5 -10.05 6.63 6.03
C THR A 5 -8.86 6.16 5.20
N VAL A 6 -9.17 5.63 4.03
CA VAL A 6 -8.20 5.10 3.08
C VAL A 6 -8.51 5.69 1.72
N ASN A 7 -7.54 6.34 1.10
CA ASN A 7 -7.66 6.90 -0.24
C ASN A 7 -6.50 6.41 -1.11
N GLN A 8 -6.80 5.54 -2.07
CA GLN A 8 -5.83 5.07 -3.04
C GLN A 8 -5.98 5.88 -4.33
N GLN A 9 -4.86 6.36 -4.87
CA GLN A 9 -4.87 7.42 -5.87
C GLN A 9 -5.16 6.94 -7.31
N GLU A 10 -5.49 5.67 -7.52
CA GLU A 10 -5.51 5.10 -8.86
C GLU A 10 -6.80 4.35 -9.21
N GLY A 11 -7.30 4.64 -10.42
CA GLY A 11 -8.27 3.84 -11.15
C GLY A 11 -7.57 2.79 -12.02
N GLN A 12 -7.99 2.67 -13.29
CA GLN A 12 -7.40 1.71 -14.22
C GLN A 12 -6.04 2.23 -14.76
N VAL A 13 -5.00 1.40 -14.66
CA VAL A 13 -3.66 1.73 -15.16
C VAL A 13 -3.18 0.65 -16.14
N THR A 14 -2.57 1.09 -17.24
CA THR A 14 -1.95 0.22 -18.25
C THR A 14 -0.45 0.47 -18.23
N VAL A 15 0.34 -0.59 -18.05
CA VAL A 15 1.80 -0.53 -18.04
C VAL A 15 2.35 -1.62 -18.95
N GLU A 16 3.45 -1.34 -19.64
CA GLU A 16 4.13 -2.36 -20.45
C GLU A 16 4.79 -3.41 -19.56
N GLU A 17 4.95 -4.62 -20.10
CA GLU A 17 5.63 -5.68 -19.37
C GLU A 17 7.06 -5.26 -19.00
N ARG A 18 7.47 -5.54 -17.76
CA ARG A 18 8.77 -5.19 -17.15
C ARG A 18 8.95 -3.72 -16.76
N ASN A 19 8.02 -2.84 -17.11
CA ASN A 19 8.02 -1.47 -16.61
C ASN A 19 7.50 -1.42 -15.16
N THR A 20 7.91 -0.38 -14.44
CA THR A 20 7.52 -0.18 -13.05
C THR A 20 6.17 0.53 -12.97
N PHE A 21 5.28 -0.04 -12.17
CA PHE A 21 4.04 0.61 -11.76
C PHE A 21 4.17 1.06 -10.29
N GLN A 22 3.73 2.28 -10.00
CA GLN A 22 3.79 2.85 -8.66
C GLN A 22 2.41 3.40 -8.28
N THR A 23 1.84 2.86 -7.20
CA THR A 23 0.58 3.32 -6.62
C THR A 23 0.81 3.95 -5.25
N THR A 24 -0.03 4.92 -4.89
CA THR A 24 0.04 5.58 -3.58
C THR A 24 -1.29 5.41 -2.85
N CYS A 25 -1.21 5.18 -1.54
CA CYS A 25 -2.36 5.14 -0.67
C CYS A 25 -2.14 6.03 0.56
N THR A 26 -3.11 6.88 0.85
CA THR A 26 -3.13 7.76 2.01
C THR A 26 -4.08 7.18 3.04
N TYR A 27 -3.53 6.89 4.22
CA TYR A 27 -4.30 6.45 5.38
C TYR A 27 -4.39 7.59 6.38
N GLN A 28 -5.60 7.89 6.86
CA GLN A 28 -5.79 8.79 7.99
C GLN A 28 -6.43 7.96 9.10
N THR A 29 -5.67 7.71 10.15
CA THR A 29 -6.11 6.91 11.29
C THR A 29 -5.63 7.58 12.58
N PRO A 30 -6.45 7.58 13.64
CA PRO A 30 -6.02 8.03 14.96
C PRO A 30 -5.17 6.99 15.70
N TYR A 31 -4.96 5.81 15.12
CA TYR A 31 -4.22 4.71 15.72
C TYR A 31 -2.88 4.49 14.99
N GLY A 32 -1.80 4.31 15.75
CA GLY A 32 -0.51 3.85 15.22
C GLY A 32 -0.55 2.35 14.94
N SER A 33 -1.13 1.95 13.81
CA SER A 33 -1.21 0.55 13.37
C SER A 33 -0.34 0.29 12.15
N GLY A 34 0.17 -0.94 12.02
CA GLY A 34 0.87 -1.34 10.79
C GLY A 34 -0.09 -1.47 9.61
N LEU A 35 0.38 -1.07 8.44
CA LEU A 35 -0.37 -1.07 7.19
C LEU A 35 -0.01 -2.30 6.34
N PHE A 36 -1.00 -2.80 5.62
CA PHE A 36 -0.88 -3.98 4.77
C PHE A 36 -1.19 -3.61 3.33
N TRP A 37 -0.43 -4.18 2.40
CA TRP A 37 -0.70 -4.12 0.97
C TRP A 37 -1.10 -5.50 0.47
N TYR A 38 -2.17 -5.57 -0.29
CA TYR A 38 -2.65 -6.79 -0.94
C TYR A 38 -2.74 -6.60 -2.44
N GLN A 39 -2.46 -7.64 -3.19
CA GLN A 39 -2.72 -7.74 -4.62
C GLN A 39 -3.87 -8.71 -4.84
N GLN A 40 -4.87 -8.27 -5.60
CA GLN A 40 -5.96 -9.13 -6.05
C GLN A 40 -5.93 -9.24 -7.57
N LYS A 41 -5.80 -10.47 -8.06
CA LYS A 41 -5.95 -10.78 -9.49
C LYS A 41 -7.40 -11.20 -9.75
N GLN A 42 -7.88 -11.00 -10.97
CA GLN A 42 -9.25 -11.37 -11.35
C GLN A 42 -9.51 -12.86 -11.03
N GLY A 43 -10.57 -13.14 -10.28
CA GLY A 43 -10.95 -14.49 -9.88
C GLY A 43 -10.10 -15.12 -8.76
N GLN A 44 -9.15 -14.39 -8.17
CA GLN A 44 -8.30 -14.88 -7.07
C GLN A 44 -8.61 -14.16 -5.75
N ALA A 45 -8.30 -14.83 -4.64
CA ALA A 45 -8.31 -14.21 -3.32
C ALA A 45 -7.18 -13.17 -3.21
N PRO A 46 -7.36 -12.11 -2.39
CA PRO A 46 -6.29 -11.17 -2.09
C PRO A 46 -5.04 -11.87 -1.53
N GLN A 47 -3.88 -11.55 -2.08
CA GLN A 47 -2.59 -12.06 -1.63
C GLN A 47 -1.77 -10.94 -1.00
N LEU A 48 -1.17 -11.23 0.16
CA LEU A 48 -0.34 -10.25 0.87
C LEU A 48 0.90 -9.91 0.04
N VAL A 49 1.09 -8.63 -0.22
CA VAL A 49 2.29 -8.08 -0.87
C VAL A 49 3.30 -7.64 0.19
N THR A 50 2.88 -6.88 1.19
CA THR A 50 3.77 -6.45 2.28
C THR A 50 2.99 -5.98 3.50
N TYR A 51 3.71 -5.86 4.62
CA TYR A 51 3.26 -5.27 5.87
C TYR A 51 4.33 -4.31 6.38
N GLN A 52 3.95 -3.11 6.82
CA GLN A 52 4.86 -2.12 7.39
C GLN A 52 4.25 -1.45 8.61
N ALA A 53 4.95 -1.52 9.73
CA ALA A 53 4.60 -0.85 10.98
C ALA A 53 5.44 0.40 11.27
N ALA A 54 6.63 0.49 10.67
CA ALA A 54 7.56 1.60 10.83
C ALA A 54 7.74 2.34 9.51
N ALA A 55 7.97 3.64 9.61
CA ALA A 55 8.27 4.48 8.45
C ALA A 55 9.57 4.06 7.77
N GLY A 56 9.66 4.32 6.46
CA GLY A 56 10.83 4.03 5.64
C GLY A 56 10.59 2.95 4.58
N PRO A 57 11.68 2.55 3.88
CA PRO A 57 11.58 1.60 2.79
C PRO A 57 11.56 0.15 3.23
N LYS A 58 10.81 -0.65 2.47
CA LYS A 58 10.82 -2.10 2.57
C LYS A 58 10.85 -2.73 1.19
N HIS A 59 11.68 -3.73 1.04
CA HIS A 59 11.76 -4.55 -0.17
C HIS A 59 11.12 -5.91 0.09
N ASN A 60 10.32 -6.38 -0.85
CA ASN A 60 9.80 -7.75 -0.88
C ASN A 60 9.87 -8.29 -2.31
N GLY A 61 10.99 -8.92 -2.66
CA GLY A 61 11.26 -9.39 -4.01
C GLY A 61 11.23 -8.24 -5.02
N ARG A 62 10.29 -8.30 -5.97
CA ARG A 62 10.11 -7.26 -7.00
C ARG A 62 9.36 -6.02 -6.53
N PHE A 63 8.77 -6.07 -5.33
CA PHE A 63 7.99 -4.96 -4.78
C PHE A 63 8.87 -4.11 -3.87
N THR A 64 8.76 -2.80 -4.02
CA THR A 64 9.34 -1.82 -3.08
C THR A 64 8.21 -0.96 -2.56
N THR A 65 8.14 -0.80 -1.25
CA THR A 65 7.12 0.03 -0.60
C THR A 65 7.74 1.02 0.36
N TRP A 66 7.14 2.21 0.43
CA TRP A 66 7.58 3.30 1.30
C TRP A 66 6.44 3.71 2.20
N LEU A 67 6.66 3.63 3.51
CA LEU A 67 5.71 4.12 4.49
C LEU A 67 6.19 5.47 5.00
N ASN A 68 5.43 6.52 4.70
CA ASN A 68 5.64 7.84 5.29
C ASN A 68 4.52 8.10 6.31
N THR A 69 4.90 8.42 7.55
CA THR A 69 3.95 8.73 8.62
C THR A 69 4.13 10.16 9.07
N THR A 70 3.06 10.95 9.04
CA THR A 70 3.02 12.26 9.68
C THR A 70 2.45 12.07 11.09
N ALA A 71 3.20 11.39 11.95
CA ALA A 71 2.85 11.36 13.37
C ALA A 71 3.04 12.78 13.92
N LYS A 72 1.99 13.36 14.50
CA LYS A 72 2.14 14.52 15.39
C LYS A 72 2.67 14.05 16.73
#